data_AF-A0AA47JDS4-F1
#
_entry.id   AF-A0AA47JDS4-F1
#
_cell.length_a   1.000
_cell.length_b   1.000
_cell.length_c   1.000
_cell.angle_alpha   90.00
_cell.angle_beta   90.00
_cell.angle_gamma   90.00
#
_symmetry.space_group_name_H-M   'P 1'
#
loop_
_entity.id
_entity.type
_entity.pdbx_description
1 polymer ?
#
loop_
_entity_poly.entity_id
_entity_poly.type
_entity_poly.pdbx_seq_one_letter_code
_entity_poly.pdbx_strand_id
1 'polypeptide(L)'
;MLIPFGLKDGKYYDVSEVERGRACGCICPSCKQVLVAKKGDPLKMAHHFAHDKKAQEDQDEKIECEYSFCVVARLVIKQSLRELTSFEIQSPEWKIALSEKDKYERTLTVTGNVTKANILTFKEFEVEPIAPYNEVDVLCYVSGYPIGIYFSYQGRPAYSPTKIGKLSILEINLELLKLLYDDFKDQEYDSFKDLALAYVFDDGDRRWLSHARYATREKELKAKLKAMIDESNTQPPEPTINIIDEMASRHRPYKQSSKMTGEDVISRVTRRPSNEPCVRCKRRTAGYVDNLICADCLQYYYGEGLFHVGDIKKAVKQEFS
;
A
#
# COMPACT_ATOMS: atom_id res chain seq x y z
N MET A 1 1.82 -22.91 -17.82
CA MET A 1 0.79 -22.11 -17.11
C MET A 1 0.18 -23.01 -16.05
N LEU A 2 0.30 -22.64 -14.79
CA LEU A 2 -0.28 -23.37 -13.65
C LEU A 2 -1.70 -22.85 -13.48
N ILE A 3 -2.68 -23.74 -13.61
CA ILE A 3 -4.09 -23.38 -13.43
C ILE A 3 -4.47 -23.82 -12.01
N PRO A 4 -4.81 -22.92 -11.08
CA PRO A 4 -5.16 -23.29 -9.70
C PRO A 4 -6.48 -24.06 -9.60
N PHE A 5 -7.41 -23.84 -10.55
CA PHE A 5 -8.78 -24.37 -10.45
C PHE A 5 -9.33 -24.97 -11.73
N GLY A 6 -10.09 -26.05 -11.54
CA GLY A 6 -10.90 -26.65 -12.57
C GLY A 6 -12.39 -26.40 -12.32
N LEU A 7 -13.17 -26.29 -13.39
CA LEU A 7 -14.63 -26.29 -13.33
C LEU A 7 -15.15 -27.71 -13.55
N LYS A 8 -16.01 -28.19 -12.67
CA LYS A 8 -16.69 -29.49 -12.79
C LYS A 8 -18.10 -29.36 -12.22
N ASP A 9 -19.10 -29.84 -12.96
CA ASP A 9 -20.51 -29.84 -12.51
C ASP A 9 -21.00 -28.48 -11.99
N GLY A 10 -20.57 -27.39 -12.63
CA GLY A 10 -20.92 -26.02 -12.26
C GLY A 10 -20.21 -25.45 -11.02
N LYS A 11 -19.26 -26.19 -10.43
CA LYS A 11 -18.46 -25.77 -9.27
C LYS A 11 -16.97 -25.68 -9.59
N TYR A 12 -16.31 -24.71 -8.98
CA TYR A 12 -14.86 -24.57 -9.02
C TYR A 12 -14.25 -25.45 -7.93
N TYR A 13 -13.24 -26.23 -8.31
CA TYR A 13 -12.50 -27.11 -7.41
C TYR A 13 -11.02 -26.82 -7.47
N ASP A 14 -10.40 -26.70 -6.30
CA ASP A 14 -8.96 -26.70 -6.14
C ASP A 14 -8.42 -28.05 -6.61
N VAL A 15 -7.20 -28.03 -7.14
CA VAL A 15 -6.53 -29.26 -7.56
C VAL A 15 -6.44 -30.28 -6.42
N SER A 16 -6.23 -29.85 -5.17
CA SER A 16 -6.20 -30.71 -3.98
C SER A 16 -7.52 -31.46 -3.74
N GLU A 17 -8.66 -30.90 -4.15
CA GLU A 17 -10.01 -31.44 -3.90
C GLU A 17 -10.45 -32.50 -4.92
N VAL A 18 -9.72 -32.68 -6.02
CA VAL A 18 -10.12 -33.58 -7.12
C VAL A 18 -9.22 -34.80 -7.25
N GLU A 19 -9.63 -35.82 -8.00
CA GLU A 19 -8.77 -36.97 -8.27
C GLU A 19 -7.54 -36.58 -9.13
N ARG A 20 -6.44 -37.33 -9.00
CA ARG A 20 -5.23 -37.09 -9.80
C ARG A 20 -5.47 -37.42 -11.28
N GLY A 21 -4.84 -36.64 -12.16
CA GLY A 21 -4.81 -36.90 -13.58
C GLY A 21 -6.13 -36.52 -14.28
N ARG A 22 -6.48 -37.27 -15.33
CA ARG A 22 -7.73 -37.10 -16.09
C ARG A 22 -8.99 -37.46 -15.30
N ALA A 23 -8.83 -38.28 -14.27
CA ALA A 23 -9.93 -38.70 -13.40
C ALA A 23 -10.57 -37.51 -12.65
N CYS A 24 -9.87 -36.36 -12.54
CA CYS A 24 -10.47 -35.14 -11.98
C CYS A 24 -11.78 -34.77 -12.68
N GLY A 25 -11.88 -34.98 -14.00
CA GLY A 25 -13.06 -34.63 -14.79
C GLY A 25 -13.29 -33.12 -14.91
N CYS A 26 -12.27 -32.30 -14.67
CA CYS A 26 -12.38 -30.85 -14.71
C CYS A 26 -12.14 -30.28 -16.12
N ILE A 27 -12.76 -29.13 -16.40
CA ILE A 27 -12.49 -28.31 -17.58
C ILE A 27 -11.93 -26.94 -17.19
N CYS A 28 -11.21 -26.30 -18.10
CA CYS A 28 -10.69 -24.96 -17.93
C CYS A 28 -11.84 -23.95 -17.91
N PRO A 29 -11.96 -23.09 -16.89
CA PRO A 29 -13.04 -22.11 -16.85
C PRO A 29 -12.94 -21.06 -17.96
N SER A 30 -11.74 -20.81 -18.50
CA SER A 30 -11.51 -19.88 -19.63
C SER A 30 -11.84 -20.55 -20.97
N CYS A 31 -11.03 -21.49 -21.44
CA CYS A 31 -11.17 -22.07 -22.79
C CYS A 31 -12.07 -23.33 -22.89
N LYS A 32 -12.63 -23.80 -21.77
CA LYS A 32 -13.46 -25.03 -21.67
C LYS A 32 -12.77 -26.35 -22.05
N GLN A 33 -11.47 -26.34 -22.34
CA GLN A 33 -10.72 -27.56 -22.62
C GLN A 33 -10.55 -28.43 -21.37
N VAL A 34 -10.44 -29.74 -21.58
CA VAL A 34 -10.22 -30.73 -20.49
C VAL A 34 -8.90 -30.45 -19.78
N LEU A 35 -8.93 -30.56 -18.45
CA LEU A 35 -7.78 -30.41 -17.58
C LEU A 35 -7.29 -31.76 -17.05
N VAL A 36 -6.02 -31.80 -16.70
CA VAL A 36 -5.35 -32.89 -16.00
C VAL A 36 -4.85 -32.35 -14.66
N ALA A 37 -5.30 -32.95 -13.56
CA ALA A 37 -4.82 -32.60 -12.23
C ALA A 37 -3.40 -33.17 -11.99
N LYS A 38 -2.40 -32.30 -11.93
CA LYS A 38 -1.02 -32.66 -11.62
C LYS A 38 -0.77 -32.49 -10.12
N LYS A 39 -0.87 -33.61 -9.41
CA LYS A 39 -0.50 -33.72 -8.00
C LYS A 39 0.89 -34.34 -7.89
N GLY A 40 1.80 -33.67 -7.20
CA GLY A 40 3.18 -34.07 -7.00
C GLY A 40 3.62 -33.81 -5.56
N ASP A 41 4.87 -34.13 -5.26
CA ASP A 41 5.50 -33.76 -3.98
C ASP A 41 5.50 -32.23 -3.85
N PRO A 42 4.86 -31.63 -2.83
CA PRO A 42 4.77 -30.18 -2.68
C PRO A 42 6.14 -29.48 -2.66
N LEU A 43 7.17 -30.15 -2.14
CA LEU A 43 8.55 -29.65 -2.11
C LEU A 43 9.22 -29.56 -3.49
N LYS A 44 8.62 -30.19 -4.51
CA LYS A 44 9.16 -30.26 -5.88
C LYS A 44 8.25 -29.62 -6.90
N MET A 45 6.93 -29.64 -6.66
CA MET A 45 5.93 -29.16 -7.59
C MET A 45 4.61 -28.90 -6.86
N ALA A 46 4.21 -27.63 -6.79
CA ALA A 46 2.88 -27.26 -6.35
C ALA A 46 1.81 -27.98 -7.19
N HIS A 47 0.76 -28.44 -6.52
CA HIS A 47 -0.38 -29.02 -7.21
C HIS A 47 -0.95 -27.99 -8.19
N HIS A 48 -1.26 -28.42 -9.41
CA HIS A 48 -1.87 -27.55 -10.41
C HIS A 48 -2.64 -28.34 -11.45
N PHE A 49 -3.55 -27.68 -12.15
CA PHE A 49 -4.12 -28.19 -13.39
C PHE A 49 -3.27 -27.80 -14.59
N ALA A 50 -3.27 -28.66 -15.59
CA ALA A 50 -2.72 -28.40 -16.92
C ALA A 50 -3.71 -28.83 -17.99
N HIS A 51 -3.71 -28.15 -19.14
CA HIS A 51 -4.50 -28.60 -20.30
C HIS A 51 -4.09 -29.99 -20.75
N ASP A 52 -5.08 -30.81 -21.09
CA ASP A 52 -4.85 -32.15 -21.61
C ASP A 52 -4.43 -32.09 -23.09
N LYS A 53 -3.12 -32.24 -23.34
CA LYS A 53 -2.57 -32.17 -24.70
C LYS A 53 -3.16 -33.21 -25.65
N LYS A 54 -3.42 -34.45 -25.20
CA LYS A 54 -3.96 -35.46 -26.13
C LYS A 54 -5.40 -35.15 -26.53
N ALA A 55 -6.18 -34.57 -25.62
CA ALA A 55 -7.53 -34.12 -25.95
C ALA A 55 -7.54 -32.95 -26.94
N GLN A 56 -6.44 -32.20 -27.08
CA GLN A 56 -6.27 -31.16 -28.11
C GLN A 56 -5.83 -31.75 -29.45
N GLU A 57 -5.08 -32.85 -29.47
CA GLU A 57 -4.66 -33.54 -30.70
C GLU A 57 -5.84 -34.18 -31.44
N ASP A 58 -6.88 -34.57 -30.70
CA ASP A 58 -8.13 -35.12 -31.24
C ASP A 58 -9.12 -34.03 -31.73
N GLN A 59 -8.78 -32.74 -31.62
CA GLN A 59 -9.62 -31.62 -32.07
C GLN A 59 -9.08 -31.04 -33.38
N ASP A 60 -9.97 -30.82 -34.35
CA ASP A 60 -9.62 -30.26 -35.67
C ASP A 60 -9.03 -28.83 -35.59
N GLU A 61 -9.36 -28.10 -34.53
CA GLU A 61 -8.87 -26.74 -34.26
C GLU A 61 -8.12 -26.66 -32.94
N LYS A 62 -6.88 -26.16 -32.98
CA LYS A 62 -6.07 -25.91 -31.79
C LYS A 62 -6.55 -24.65 -31.08
N ILE A 63 -7.35 -24.82 -30.03
CA ILE A 63 -7.81 -23.70 -29.20
C ILE A 63 -6.63 -23.17 -28.36
N GLU A 64 -6.26 -21.90 -28.59
CA GLU A 64 -5.34 -21.16 -27.75
C GLU A 64 -6.07 -20.64 -26.50
N CYS A 65 -5.50 -20.84 -25.32
CA CYS A 65 -6.13 -20.46 -24.05
C CYS A 65 -5.51 -19.19 -23.48
N GLU A 66 -6.27 -18.08 -23.53
CA GLU A 66 -5.97 -16.86 -22.78
C GLU A 66 -6.58 -16.97 -21.37
N TYR A 67 -5.89 -17.66 -20.48
CA TYR A 67 -6.34 -17.81 -19.09
C TYR A 67 -6.03 -16.56 -18.28
N SER A 68 -7.06 -15.94 -17.68
CA SER A 68 -6.88 -14.86 -16.70
C SER A 68 -6.99 -15.40 -15.27
N PHE A 69 -5.87 -15.37 -14.54
CA PHE A 69 -5.81 -15.81 -13.15
C PHE A 69 -6.80 -15.04 -12.26
N CYS A 70 -6.80 -13.71 -12.34
CA CYS A 70 -7.64 -12.86 -11.48
C CYS A 70 -9.14 -13.10 -11.70
N VAL A 71 -9.55 -13.37 -12.94
CA VAL A 71 -10.94 -13.73 -13.26
C VAL A 71 -11.36 -15.00 -12.53
N VAL A 72 -10.50 -16.03 -12.56
CA VAL A 72 -10.81 -17.31 -11.91
C VAL A 72 -10.71 -17.21 -10.39
N ALA A 73 -9.70 -16.53 -9.86
CA ALA A 73 -9.58 -16.26 -8.43
C ALA A 73 -10.85 -15.58 -7.89
N ARG A 74 -11.32 -14.53 -8.56
CA ARG A 74 -12.58 -13.85 -8.24
C ARG A 74 -13.79 -14.80 -8.21
N LEU A 75 -13.89 -15.73 -9.15
CA LEU A 75 -14.99 -16.70 -9.20
C LEU A 75 -14.94 -17.68 -8.01
N VAL A 76 -13.75 -18.17 -7.67
CA VAL A 76 -13.60 -19.08 -6.52
C VAL A 76 -13.80 -18.37 -5.20
N ILE A 77 -13.29 -17.15 -5.04
CA ILE A 77 -13.55 -16.34 -3.85
C ILE A 77 -15.06 -16.18 -3.65
N LYS A 78 -15.79 -15.82 -4.71
CA LYS A 78 -17.27 -15.70 -4.65
C LYS A 78 -17.96 -17.02 -4.31
N GLN A 79 -17.55 -18.14 -4.90
CA GLN A 79 -18.10 -19.46 -4.53
C GLN A 79 -17.85 -19.76 -3.04
N SER A 80 -16.64 -19.51 -2.57
CA SER A 80 -16.26 -19.76 -1.18
C SER A 80 -17.05 -18.89 -0.21
N LEU A 81 -17.23 -17.60 -0.53
CA LEU A 81 -18.05 -16.69 0.28
C LEU A 81 -19.51 -17.14 0.38
N ARG A 82 -20.08 -17.74 -0.68
CA ARG A 82 -21.46 -18.28 -0.65
C ARG A 82 -21.63 -19.45 0.32
N GLU A 83 -20.55 -20.16 0.63
CA GLU A 83 -20.54 -21.29 1.56
C GLU A 83 -20.46 -20.81 3.03
N LEU A 84 -20.14 -19.54 3.26
CA LEU A 84 -20.01 -18.97 4.60
C LEU A 84 -21.35 -18.47 5.13
N THR A 85 -21.50 -18.51 6.45
CA THR A 85 -22.62 -17.88 7.17
C THR A 85 -22.26 -16.50 7.72
N SER A 86 -20.98 -16.30 8.01
CA SER A 86 -20.40 -15.03 8.44
C SER A 86 -18.90 -15.04 8.17
N PHE A 87 -18.30 -13.86 8.02
CA PHE A 87 -16.86 -13.72 7.90
C PHE A 87 -16.39 -12.39 8.49
N GLU A 88 -15.09 -12.30 8.73
CA GLU A 88 -14.42 -11.08 9.17
C GLU A 88 -13.45 -10.62 8.09
N ILE A 89 -13.29 -9.31 7.96
CA ILE A 89 -12.34 -8.72 7.02
C ILE A 89 -11.64 -7.50 7.63
N GLN A 90 -10.34 -7.38 7.38
CA GLN A 90 -9.58 -6.17 7.69
C GLN A 90 -10.00 -5.04 6.76
N SER A 91 -10.29 -3.88 7.32
CA SER A 91 -10.54 -2.66 6.55
C SER A 91 -9.44 -1.63 6.81
N PRO A 92 -8.99 -0.90 5.78
CA PRO A 92 -7.90 0.05 5.92
C PRO A 92 -8.37 1.37 6.56
N GLU A 93 -7.43 2.13 7.09
CA GLU A 93 -7.67 3.51 7.48
C GLU A 93 -7.88 4.39 6.23
N TRP A 94 -8.75 5.39 6.33
CA TRP A 94 -8.84 6.45 5.33
C TRP A 94 -8.74 7.82 5.99
N LYS A 95 -7.64 8.54 5.68
CA LYS A 95 -7.41 9.91 6.11
C LYS A 95 -7.69 10.91 4.98
N ILE A 96 -8.32 12.03 5.33
CA ILE A 96 -8.43 13.22 4.47
C ILE A 96 -7.39 14.23 4.96
N ALA A 97 -6.67 14.84 4.02
CA ALA A 97 -5.85 16.01 4.25
C ALA A 97 -6.32 17.13 3.31
N LEU A 98 -6.66 18.29 3.87
CA LEU A 98 -7.03 19.48 3.11
C LEU A 98 -6.03 20.58 3.43
N SER A 99 -5.54 21.24 2.39
CA SER A 99 -4.56 22.31 2.52
C SER A 99 -4.99 23.53 1.73
N GLU A 100 -4.81 24.71 2.31
CA GLU A 100 -5.09 25.99 1.68
C GLU A 100 -4.05 27.02 2.14
N LYS A 101 -3.81 28.02 1.30
CA LYS A 101 -2.90 29.12 1.64
C LYS A 101 -3.69 30.29 2.19
N ASP A 102 -3.12 30.96 3.18
CA ASP A 102 -3.65 32.22 3.68
C ASP A 102 -3.17 33.42 2.84
N LYS A 103 -3.59 34.64 3.20
CA LYS A 103 -3.24 35.88 2.46
C LYS A 103 -1.75 36.25 2.52
N TYR A 104 -0.97 35.54 3.35
CA TYR A 104 0.48 35.70 3.50
C TYR A 104 1.24 34.53 2.89
N GLU A 105 0.59 33.73 2.03
CA GLU A 105 1.16 32.55 1.37
C GLU A 105 1.58 31.42 2.32
N ARG A 106 1.14 31.44 3.60
CA ARG A 106 1.38 30.34 4.54
C ARG A 106 0.41 29.21 4.24
N THR A 107 0.93 27.99 4.11
CA THR A 107 0.10 26.81 3.88
C THR A 107 -0.39 26.25 5.21
N LEU A 108 -1.72 26.24 5.40
CA LEU A 108 -2.36 25.56 6.52
C LEU A 108 -2.92 24.23 6.04
N THR A 109 -2.74 23.18 6.84
CA THR A 109 -3.23 21.84 6.54
C THR A 109 -4.04 21.32 7.72
N VAL A 110 -5.23 20.79 7.43
CA VAL A 110 -6.04 20.07 8.41
C VAL A 110 -6.17 18.62 7.97
N THR A 111 -6.04 17.70 8.93
CA THR A 111 -6.18 16.26 8.69
C THR A 111 -7.29 15.68 9.56
N GLY A 112 -7.91 14.61 9.08
CA GLY A 112 -8.92 13.87 9.84
C GLY A 112 -9.23 12.51 9.24
N ASN A 113 -9.69 11.59 10.08
CA ASN A 113 -10.02 10.23 9.66
C ASN A 113 -11.49 10.14 9.23
N VAL A 114 -11.72 9.56 8.05
CA VAL A 114 -13.05 9.10 7.60
C VAL A 114 -13.41 7.82 8.34
N THR A 115 -12.45 6.92 8.42
CA THR A 115 -12.49 5.70 9.22
C THR A 115 -11.08 5.32 9.65
N LYS A 116 -10.95 4.67 10.81
CA LYS A 116 -9.70 4.01 11.22
C LYS A 116 -9.67 2.59 10.64
N ALA A 117 -8.48 2.00 10.58
CA ALA A 117 -8.36 0.58 10.31
C ALA A 117 -9.14 -0.20 11.38
N ASN A 118 -9.90 -1.20 10.95
CA ASN A 118 -10.76 -1.98 11.82
C ASN A 118 -11.11 -3.34 11.20
N ILE A 119 -11.44 -4.30 12.05
CA ILE A 119 -12.01 -5.58 11.63
C ILE A 119 -13.53 -5.40 11.47
N LEU A 120 -14.05 -5.77 10.31
CA LEU A 120 -15.49 -5.74 10.01
C LEU A 120 -16.02 -7.18 10.04
N THR A 121 -16.99 -7.43 10.92
CA THR A 121 -17.70 -8.72 11.00
C THR A 121 -19.01 -8.62 10.22
N PHE A 122 -19.21 -9.51 9.26
CA PHE A 122 -20.42 -9.55 8.44
C PHE A 122 -21.21 -10.84 8.71
N LYS A 123 -22.49 -10.68 9.06
CA LYS A 123 -23.46 -11.78 9.21
C LYS A 123 -24.54 -11.76 8.13
N GLU A 124 -24.69 -10.62 7.45
CA GLU A 124 -25.65 -10.38 6.39
C GLU A 124 -24.89 -9.91 5.17
N PHE A 125 -24.88 -10.74 4.12
CA PHE A 125 -24.23 -10.43 2.86
C PHE A 125 -24.85 -11.19 1.69
N GLU A 126 -24.67 -10.65 0.49
CA GLU A 126 -25.14 -11.20 -0.78
C GLU A 126 -23.98 -11.21 -1.78
N VAL A 127 -23.71 -12.36 -2.40
CA VAL A 127 -22.64 -12.54 -3.40
C VAL A 127 -23.23 -12.46 -4.80
N GLU A 128 -22.67 -11.59 -5.63
CA GLU A 128 -23.22 -11.15 -6.94
C GLU A 128 -24.62 -10.54 -6.79
N PRO A 129 -24.74 -9.43 -6.03
CA PRO A 129 -26.03 -8.80 -5.81
C PRO A 129 -26.66 -8.33 -7.11
N ILE A 130 -27.99 -8.26 -7.13
CA ILE A 130 -28.73 -7.70 -8.26
C ILE A 130 -28.66 -6.16 -8.29
N ALA A 131 -29.16 -5.57 -9.38
CA ALA A 131 -29.26 -4.11 -9.49
C ALA A 131 -30.01 -3.50 -8.29
N PRO A 132 -29.58 -2.34 -7.77
CA PRO A 132 -28.58 -1.42 -8.32
C PRO A 132 -27.13 -1.69 -7.87
N TYR A 133 -26.85 -2.81 -7.22
CA TYR A 133 -25.54 -3.11 -6.61
C TYR A 133 -24.70 -4.11 -7.41
N ASN A 134 -25.15 -4.56 -8.57
CA ASN A 134 -24.51 -5.58 -9.41
C ASN A 134 -23.11 -5.24 -9.95
N GLU A 135 -22.60 -4.04 -9.65
CA GLU A 135 -21.22 -3.64 -9.95
C GLU A 135 -20.22 -4.17 -8.90
N VAL A 136 -20.67 -4.39 -7.65
CA VAL A 136 -19.84 -4.99 -6.58
C VAL A 136 -19.95 -6.50 -6.58
N ASP A 137 -18.96 -7.17 -6.00
CA ASP A 137 -18.92 -8.63 -5.94
C ASP A 137 -19.68 -9.19 -4.76
N VAL A 138 -19.63 -8.47 -3.64
CA VAL A 138 -20.30 -8.82 -2.40
C VAL A 138 -20.92 -7.56 -1.84
N LEU A 139 -22.21 -7.61 -1.53
CA LEU A 139 -22.88 -6.57 -0.77
C LEU A 139 -23.04 -7.05 0.66
N CYS A 140 -22.46 -6.32 1.61
CA CYS A 140 -22.48 -6.67 3.03
C CYS A 140 -23.18 -5.58 3.84
N TYR A 141 -23.59 -5.90 5.06
CA TYR A 141 -24.22 -4.92 5.97
C TYR A 141 -23.54 -4.91 7.34
N VAL A 142 -23.24 -3.70 7.85
CA VAL A 142 -22.80 -3.48 9.24
C VAL A 142 -23.78 -2.55 9.91
N SER A 143 -24.54 -3.03 10.89
CA SER A 143 -25.55 -2.23 11.61
C SER A 143 -26.52 -1.49 10.66
N GLY A 144 -26.93 -2.15 9.57
CA GLY A 144 -27.82 -1.59 8.54
C GLY A 144 -27.14 -0.70 7.49
N TYR A 145 -25.83 -0.46 7.58
CA TYR A 145 -25.09 0.31 6.57
C TYR A 145 -24.54 -0.62 5.49
N PRO A 146 -24.82 -0.37 4.19
CA PRO A 146 -24.34 -1.21 3.11
C PRO A 146 -22.86 -0.93 2.83
N ILE A 147 -22.09 -2.01 2.71
CA ILE A 147 -20.68 -2.01 2.33
C ILE A 147 -20.50 -2.99 1.16
N GLY A 148 -20.09 -2.47 0.01
CA GLY A 148 -19.73 -3.28 -1.15
C GLY A 148 -18.26 -3.70 -1.11
N ILE A 149 -17.97 -4.96 -1.43
CA ILE A 149 -16.62 -5.45 -1.70
C ILE A 149 -16.46 -5.57 -3.21
N TYR A 150 -15.38 -4.98 -3.74
CA TYR A 150 -15.10 -4.92 -5.17
C TYR A 150 -13.71 -5.50 -5.47
N PHE A 151 -13.64 -6.64 -6.16
CA PHE A 151 -12.40 -7.30 -6.54
C PHE A 151 -11.82 -6.73 -7.85
N SER A 152 -10.83 -5.85 -7.76
CA SER A 152 -10.23 -5.23 -8.95
C SER A 152 -9.08 -6.04 -9.54
N TYR A 153 -8.85 -5.90 -10.84
CA TYR A 153 -7.73 -6.47 -11.59
C TYR A 153 -7.67 -5.84 -12.99
N GLN A 154 -6.54 -5.99 -13.68
CA GLN A 154 -6.32 -5.45 -15.01
C GLN A 154 -7.33 -6.03 -16.01
N GLY A 155 -8.03 -5.13 -16.72
CA GLY A 155 -9.07 -5.49 -17.69
C GLY A 155 -10.50 -5.50 -17.12
N ARG A 156 -10.68 -5.37 -15.79
CA ARG A 156 -12.01 -5.10 -15.22
C ARG A 156 -12.30 -3.59 -15.23
N PRO A 157 -13.48 -3.13 -15.70
CA PRO A 157 -13.84 -1.71 -15.68
C PRO A 157 -13.74 -1.14 -14.27
N ALA A 158 -13.08 0.01 -14.10
CA ALA A 158 -13.02 0.66 -12.80
C ALA A 158 -14.43 1.02 -12.32
N TYR A 159 -14.70 0.77 -11.04
CA TYR A 159 -15.95 1.18 -10.43
C TYR A 159 -16.00 2.71 -10.35
N SER A 160 -17.07 3.31 -10.88
CA SER A 160 -17.32 4.74 -10.82
C SER A 160 -18.67 4.97 -10.14
N PRO A 161 -18.71 5.39 -8.86
CA PRO A 161 -19.97 5.61 -8.17
C PRO A 161 -20.75 6.73 -8.85
N THR A 162 -21.84 6.40 -9.54
CA THR A 162 -22.79 7.40 -10.06
C THR A 162 -23.64 8.02 -8.94
N LYS A 163 -23.57 7.49 -7.71
CA LYS A 163 -24.32 7.96 -6.55
C LYS A 163 -23.39 8.17 -5.35
N ILE A 164 -22.98 9.41 -5.17
CA ILE A 164 -22.25 9.93 -4.02
C ILE A 164 -22.99 9.53 -2.71
N GLY A 165 -22.30 8.85 -1.80
CA GLY A 165 -22.50 8.97 -0.35
C GLY A 165 -23.33 7.92 0.41
N LYS A 166 -24.02 6.97 -0.25
CA LYS A 166 -24.82 5.95 0.48
C LYS A 166 -24.16 4.58 0.65
N LEU A 167 -23.33 4.17 -0.30
CA LEU A 167 -22.63 2.89 -0.29
C LEU A 167 -21.16 3.13 0.04
N SER A 168 -20.62 2.44 1.04
CA SER A 168 -19.17 2.35 1.24
C SER A 168 -18.64 1.21 0.38
N ILE A 169 -17.50 1.39 -0.28
CA ILE A 169 -16.92 0.37 -1.15
C ILE A 169 -15.47 0.13 -0.79
N LEU A 170 -15.20 -1.10 -0.38
CA LEU A 170 -13.87 -1.64 -0.15
C LEU A 170 -13.41 -2.34 -1.43
N GLU A 171 -12.44 -1.75 -2.11
CA GLU A 171 -11.72 -2.41 -3.19
C GLU A 171 -10.66 -3.34 -2.61
N ILE A 172 -10.53 -4.52 -3.20
CA ILE A 172 -9.45 -5.47 -2.97
C ILE A 172 -8.86 -5.82 -4.34
N ASN A 173 -7.60 -5.46 -4.54
CA ASN A 173 -6.89 -5.65 -5.80
C ASN A 173 -6.32 -7.08 -5.87
N LEU A 174 -6.74 -7.87 -6.86
CA LEU A 174 -6.32 -9.27 -6.98
C LEU A 174 -4.98 -9.46 -7.72
N GLU A 175 -4.33 -8.40 -8.21
CA GLU A 175 -3.05 -8.54 -8.93
C GLU A 175 -1.94 -9.15 -8.06
N LEU A 176 -1.85 -8.76 -6.78
CA LEU A 176 -0.82 -9.30 -5.89
C LEU A 176 -1.09 -10.75 -5.48
N LEU A 177 -2.35 -11.19 -5.49
CA LEU A 177 -2.69 -12.60 -5.24
C LEU A 177 -2.04 -13.54 -6.25
N LYS A 178 -1.83 -13.08 -7.50
CA LYS A 178 -1.11 -13.84 -8.51
C LYS A 178 0.36 -14.04 -8.13
N LEU A 179 1.01 -12.99 -7.62
CA LEU A 179 2.40 -13.06 -7.19
C LEU A 179 2.55 -14.02 -6.00
N LEU A 180 1.65 -13.93 -5.03
CA LEU A 180 1.60 -14.86 -3.89
C LEU A 180 1.39 -16.31 -4.34
N TYR A 181 0.57 -16.53 -5.38
CA TYR A 181 0.37 -17.87 -5.93
C TYR A 181 1.61 -18.43 -6.61
N ASP A 182 2.36 -17.62 -7.35
CA ASP A 182 3.59 -18.07 -8.03
C ASP A 182 4.68 -18.48 -7.02
N ASP A 183 4.68 -17.83 -5.85
CA ASP A 183 5.58 -18.08 -4.71
C ASP A 183 5.06 -19.14 -3.71
N PHE A 184 3.83 -19.64 -3.89
CA PHE A 184 3.13 -20.61 -3.02
C PHE A 184 3.81 -22.01 -2.91
N LYS A 185 5.06 -22.15 -3.32
CA LYS A 185 5.80 -23.42 -3.31
C LYS A 185 6.26 -23.82 -1.90
N ASP A 186 6.32 -22.86 -0.97
CA ASP A 186 6.72 -23.06 0.41
C ASP A 186 5.48 -22.97 1.32
N GLN A 187 5.09 -24.08 1.94
CA GLN A 187 3.73 -24.35 2.45
C GLN A 187 3.32 -23.51 3.68
N GLU A 188 2.70 -22.35 3.46
CA GLU A 188 1.97 -21.60 4.50
C GLU A 188 0.46 -21.92 4.54
N TYR A 189 -0.15 -22.34 3.42
CA TYR A 189 -1.58 -22.69 3.34
C TYR A 189 -1.83 -24.08 2.74
N ASP A 190 -2.96 -24.69 3.08
CA ASP A 190 -3.33 -26.06 2.66
C ASP A 190 -3.80 -26.15 1.20
N SER A 191 -4.37 -25.08 0.66
CA SER A 191 -4.86 -24.99 -0.72
C SER A 191 -4.80 -23.57 -1.27
N PHE A 192 -4.99 -23.39 -2.59
CA PHE A 192 -5.15 -22.04 -3.14
C PHE A 192 -6.42 -21.37 -2.63
N LYS A 193 -7.50 -22.14 -2.42
CA LYS A 193 -8.75 -21.60 -1.86
C LYS A 193 -8.48 -20.91 -0.52
N ASP A 194 -7.65 -21.51 0.32
CA ASP A 194 -7.27 -20.95 1.62
C ASP A 194 -6.39 -19.71 1.47
N LEU A 195 -5.39 -19.74 0.57
CA LEU A 195 -4.57 -18.57 0.24
C LEU A 195 -5.43 -17.39 -0.23
N ALA A 196 -6.37 -17.64 -1.15
CA ALA A 196 -7.22 -16.59 -1.72
C ALA A 196 -8.18 -16.01 -0.67
N LEU A 197 -8.71 -16.83 0.23
CA LEU A 197 -9.57 -16.36 1.32
C LEU A 197 -8.77 -15.58 2.35
N ALA A 198 -7.59 -16.07 2.77
CA ALA A 198 -6.70 -15.35 3.67
C ALA A 198 -6.31 -13.98 3.10
N TYR A 199 -5.93 -13.95 1.82
CA TYR A 199 -5.65 -12.71 1.10
C TYR A 199 -6.83 -11.72 1.16
N VAL A 200 -8.04 -12.19 0.89
CA VAL A 200 -9.24 -11.35 0.92
C VAL A 200 -9.55 -10.88 2.35
N PHE A 201 -9.44 -11.74 3.34
CA PHE A 201 -9.82 -11.41 4.72
C PHE A 201 -8.78 -10.53 5.42
N ASP A 202 -7.49 -10.74 5.19
CA ASP A 202 -6.45 -10.18 6.07
C ASP A 202 -5.55 -9.14 5.40
N ASP A 203 -4.65 -9.56 4.52
CA ASP A 203 -3.47 -8.78 4.11
C ASP A 203 -3.49 -8.29 2.66
N GLY A 204 -4.48 -8.69 1.86
CA GLY A 204 -4.62 -8.24 0.49
C GLY A 204 -4.67 -6.73 0.30
N ASP A 205 -4.18 -6.28 -0.87
CA ASP A 205 -4.08 -4.86 -1.24
C ASP A 205 -5.49 -4.28 -1.33
N ARG A 206 -5.82 -3.38 -0.40
CA ARG A 206 -7.19 -2.91 -0.18
C ARG A 206 -7.24 -1.43 0.09
N ARG A 207 -8.26 -0.77 -0.44
CA ARG A 207 -8.55 0.64 -0.18
C ARG A 207 -10.03 0.93 -0.30
N TRP A 208 -10.45 2.04 0.32
CA TRP A 208 -11.81 2.53 0.16
C TRP A 208 -11.92 3.34 -1.14
N LEU A 209 -12.82 2.93 -2.04
CA LEU A 209 -13.20 3.73 -3.22
C LEU A 209 -14.25 4.79 -2.87
N SER A 210 -15.09 4.48 -1.90
CA SER A 210 -16.09 5.39 -1.36
C SER A 210 -16.44 5.00 0.06
N HIS A 211 -16.91 5.95 0.85
CA HIS A 211 -17.30 5.70 2.24
C HIS A 211 -18.44 6.62 2.64
N ALA A 212 -19.47 6.08 3.29
CA ALA A 212 -20.67 6.83 3.68
C ALA A 212 -20.37 8.06 4.55
N ARG A 213 -19.30 8.01 5.35
CA ARG A 213 -18.86 9.12 6.21
C ARG A 213 -18.03 10.20 5.49
N TYR A 214 -17.60 9.96 4.24
CA TYR A 214 -16.63 10.82 3.56
C TYR A 214 -17.14 12.26 3.43
N ALA A 215 -18.32 12.46 2.84
CA ALA A 215 -18.87 13.79 2.58
C ALA A 215 -19.06 14.62 3.88
N THR A 216 -19.55 13.99 4.94
CA THR A 216 -19.70 14.64 6.25
C THR A 216 -18.35 15.05 6.82
N ARG A 217 -17.36 14.16 6.81
CA ARG A 217 -16.02 14.42 7.35
C ARG A 217 -15.26 15.46 6.54
N GLU A 218 -15.40 15.43 5.23
CA GLU A 218 -14.85 16.46 4.34
C GLU A 218 -15.43 17.84 4.66
N LYS A 219 -16.75 17.94 4.85
CA LYS A 219 -17.42 19.20 5.22
C LYS A 219 -16.94 19.74 6.57
N GLU A 220 -16.82 18.88 7.57
CA GLU A 220 -16.28 19.23 8.90
C GLU A 220 -14.84 19.76 8.79
N LEU A 221 -13.98 19.08 8.03
CA LEU A 221 -12.59 19.50 7.83
C LEU A 221 -12.49 20.80 7.05
N LYS A 222 -13.31 21.01 6.00
CA LYS A 222 -13.37 22.30 5.28
C LYS A 222 -13.76 23.46 6.19
N ALA A 223 -14.77 23.26 7.06
CA ALA A 223 -15.16 24.28 8.03
C ALA A 223 -14.02 24.60 9.00
N LYS A 224 -13.30 23.59 9.48
CA LYS A 224 -12.15 23.75 10.36
C LYS A 224 -10.97 24.45 9.67
N LEU A 225 -10.66 24.07 8.43
CA LEU A 225 -9.60 24.72 7.63
C LEU A 225 -9.93 26.19 7.41
N LYS A 226 -11.17 26.51 7.05
CA LYS A 226 -11.62 27.90 6.88
C LYS A 226 -11.42 28.72 8.16
N ALA A 227 -11.84 28.20 9.31
CA ALA A 227 -11.63 28.87 10.60
C ALA A 227 -10.14 29.11 10.90
N MET A 228 -9.26 28.15 10.58
CA MET A 228 -7.81 28.29 10.74
C MET A 228 -7.23 29.35 9.79
N ILE A 229 -7.69 29.41 8.54
CA ILE A 229 -7.27 30.41 7.56
C ILE A 229 -7.71 31.80 7.99
N ASP A 230 -8.96 31.96 8.44
CA ASP A 230 -9.49 33.22 8.92
C ASP A 230 -8.69 33.73 10.14
N GLU A 231 -8.37 32.85 11.10
CA GLU A 231 -7.52 33.17 12.25
C GLU A 231 -6.10 33.56 11.81
N SER A 232 -5.47 32.77 10.95
CA SER A 232 -4.13 33.04 10.41
C SER A 232 -4.09 34.40 9.70
N ASN A 233 -5.12 34.73 8.92
CA ASN A 233 -5.24 36.02 8.23
C ASN A 233 -5.32 37.21 9.20
N THR A 234 -5.71 37.02 10.47
CA THR A 234 -5.67 38.11 11.46
C THR A 234 -4.27 38.34 12.05
N GLN A 235 -3.34 37.40 11.85
CA GLN A 235 -2.00 37.40 12.42
C GLN A 235 -0.97 37.65 11.31
N PRO A 236 -0.58 38.92 11.05
CA PRO A 236 0.50 39.22 10.13
C PRO A 236 1.80 38.54 10.56
N PRO A 237 2.61 38.04 9.61
CA PRO A 237 3.93 37.53 9.93
C PRO A 237 4.77 38.64 10.58
N GLU A 238 5.57 38.27 11.59
CA GLU A 238 6.47 39.23 12.23
C GLU A 238 7.40 39.85 11.19
N PRO A 239 7.63 41.17 11.24
CA PRO A 239 8.56 41.81 10.33
C PRO A 239 9.94 41.19 10.53
N THR A 240 10.52 40.67 9.46
CA THR A 240 11.91 40.22 9.45
C THR A 240 12.79 41.44 9.72
N ILE A 241 13.21 41.64 10.97
CA ILE A 241 14.19 42.67 11.29
C ILE A 241 15.51 42.17 10.71
N ASN A 242 15.88 42.67 9.53
CA ASN A 242 17.25 42.60 9.05
C ASN A 242 18.08 43.50 9.94
N ILE A 243 18.58 42.95 11.06
CA ILE A 243 19.60 43.62 11.86
C ILE A 243 20.88 43.64 11.02
N ILE A 244 21.01 44.67 10.19
CA ILE A 244 22.33 45.15 9.75
C ILE A 244 22.81 46.06 10.88
N ASP A 245 23.25 45.47 11.99
CA ASP A 245 23.99 46.23 12.99
C ASP A 245 25.47 46.20 12.62
N GLU A 246 25.96 47.36 12.17
CA GLU A 246 27.36 47.74 12.15
C GLU A 246 27.93 47.68 13.58
N MET A 247 28.35 46.50 14.02
CA MET A 247 29.18 46.42 15.23
C MET A 247 30.58 46.91 14.91
N ALA A 248 30.81 48.20 15.16
CA ALA A 248 32.14 48.80 15.27
C ALA A 248 32.93 48.08 16.37
N SER A 249 33.71 47.07 15.97
CA SER A 249 34.54 46.27 16.86
C SER A 249 35.73 47.09 17.34
N ARG A 250 35.75 47.45 18.63
CA ARG A 250 36.90 48.08 19.28
C ARG A 250 38.07 47.11 19.25
N HIS A 251 39.07 47.40 18.41
CA HIS A 251 40.32 46.65 18.29
C HIS A 251 41.01 46.49 19.65
N ARG A 252 41.17 45.25 20.12
CA ARG A 252 42.27 44.87 21.02
C ARG A 252 43.44 44.37 20.15
N PRO A 253 44.69 44.82 20.40
CA PRO A 253 45.82 44.46 19.55
C PRO A 253 46.16 42.98 19.70
N TYR A 254 46.03 42.23 18.60
CA TYR A 254 46.43 40.85 18.45
C TYR A 254 47.94 40.77 18.20
N LYS A 255 48.65 39.96 18.99
CA LYS A 255 50.09 39.66 18.81
C LYS A 255 50.29 38.90 17.49
N GLN A 256 51.13 39.44 16.62
CA GLN A 256 51.48 38.84 15.33
C GLN A 256 52.25 37.51 15.48
N SER A 257 51.92 36.55 14.61
CA SER A 257 52.94 35.71 13.98
C SER A 257 52.68 35.59 12.47
N SER A 258 53.51 36.34 11.72
CA SER A 258 54.15 36.03 10.44
C SER A 258 53.34 35.52 9.21
N LYS A 259 53.22 36.44 8.23
CA LYS A 259 53.44 36.34 6.75
C LYS A 259 52.66 35.26 5.94
N MET A 260 51.66 35.69 5.14
CA MET A 260 51.70 36.00 3.67
C MET A 260 51.70 34.73 2.80
N THR A 261 50.91 34.52 1.75
CA THR A 261 50.01 35.31 0.86
C THR A 261 49.15 34.24 0.15
N GLY A 262 47.83 34.35 0.05
CA GLY A 262 47.15 35.01 -1.07
C GLY A 262 46.30 33.97 -1.84
N GLU A 263 45.06 34.35 -2.11
CA GLU A 263 44.12 33.77 -3.10
C GLU A 263 43.20 32.61 -2.69
N ASP A 264 41.92 32.81 -3.02
CA ASP A 264 40.78 31.89 -3.09
C ASP A 264 40.10 31.39 -1.81
N VAL A 265 39.33 32.28 -1.17
CA VAL A 265 38.22 31.88 -0.28
C VAL A 265 36.94 31.72 -1.10
N ILE A 266 36.88 30.62 -1.85
CA ILE A 266 35.61 30.01 -2.28
C ILE A 266 35.63 28.54 -1.85
N SER A 267 34.58 28.12 -1.16
CA SER A 267 34.20 26.73 -0.84
C SER A 267 35.05 25.95 0.18
N ARG A 268 34.48 25.74 1.39
CA ARG A 268 34.80 24.55 2.22
C ARG A 268 33.53 24.01 2.87
N VAL A 269 32.65 23.44 2.03
CA VAL A 269 31.83 22.30 2.48
C VAL A 269 32.82 21.18 2.80
N THR A 270 32.89 20.79 4.07
CA THR A 270 33.82 19.78 4.58
C THR A 270 33.51 18.40 3.99
N ARG A 271 34.17 18.05 2.88
CA ARG A 271 34.24 16.66 2.38
C ARG A 271 35.10 15.85 3.34
N ARG A 272 34.58 14.72 3.85
CA ARG A 272 35.39 13.74 4.59
C ARG A 272 36.20 12.90 3.58
N PRO A 273 37.47 12.54 3.86
CA PRO A 273 38.24 11.65 3.00
C PRO A 273 37.55 10.29 2.87
N SER A 274 37.55 9.71 1.67
CA SER A 274 36.78 8.52 1.26
C SER A 274 37.14 7.20 1.98
N ASN A 275 38.02 7.21 2.98
CA ASN A 275 38.56 6.00 3.62
C ASN A 275 38.44 5.97 5.15
N GLU A 276 37.50 6.70 5.76
CA GLU A 276 37.21 6.56 7.20
C GLU A 276 35.91 5.79 7.48
N PRO A 277 35.88 4.90 8.50
CA PRO A 277 34.67 4.17 8.86
C PRO A 277 33.61 5.10 9.49
N CYS A 278 32.35 4.67 9.43
CA CYS A 278 31.27 5.36 10.12
C CYS A 278 31.52 5.41 11.63
N VAL A 279 31.34 6.59 12.24
CA VAL A 279 31.60 6.82 13.67
C VAL A 279 30.69 5.97 14.58
N ARG A 280 29.51 5.58 14.08
CA ARG A 280 28.52 4.79 14.82
C ARG A 280 28.65 3.29 14.58
N CYS A 281 28.57 2.83 13.34
CA CYS A 281 28.55 1.39 13.06
C CYS A 281 29.94 0.77 12.87
N LYS A 282 30.98 1.59 12.64
CA LYS A 282 32.40 1.18 12.41
C LYS A 282 32.61 0.15 11.29
N ARG A 283 31.60 -0.14 10.47
CA ARG A 283 31.71 -0.98 9.27
C ARG A 283 32.24 -0.14 8.09
N ARG A 284 32.76 -0.82 7.06
CA ARG A 284 33.74 -0.38 6.03
C ARG A 284 33.51 1.01 5.39
N THR A 285 34.55 1.48 4.70
CA THR A 285 34.74 2.80 4.09
C THR A 285 33.90 3.05 2.83
N ALA A 286 33.33 4.26 2.76
CA ALA A 286 32.61 4.92 1.65
C ALA A 286 31.35 4.23 1.08
N GLY A 287 30.22 4.45 1.76
CA GLY A 287 28.89 4.31 1.18
C GLY A 287 27.96 5.38 1.73
N TYR A 288 28.37 6.66 1.65
CA TYR A 288 27.48 7.76 2.02
C TYR A 288 26.68 8.21 0.80
N VAL A 289 25.35 8.20 0.91
CA VAL A 289 24.49 8.86 -0.08
C VAL A 289 24.64 10.38 0.12
N ASP A 290 24.93 11.10 -0.97
CA ASP A 290 25.17 12.55 -0.99
C ASP A 290 26.23 13.07 0.00
N ASN A 291 27.22 12.24 0.36
CA ASN A 291 28.24 12.52 1.39
C ASN A 291 27.71 12.80 2.81
N LEU A 292 26.44 12.50 3.09
CA LEU A 292 25.82 12.85 4.36
C LEU A 292 25.10 11.69 5.06
N ILE A 293 24.73 10.60 4.40
CA ILE A 293 23.95 9.52 5.02
C ILE A 293 24.64 8.16 4.90
N CYS A 294 24.96 7.51 6.01
CA CYS A 294 25.57 6.17 5.99
C CYS A 294 24.56 5.12 5.45
N ALA A 295 24.89 4.41 4.37
CA ALA A 295 23.99 3.42 3.77
C ALA A 295 23.59 2.25 4.70
N ASP A 296 24.47 1.85 5.64
CA ASP A 296 24.20 0.70 6.51
C ASP A 296 23.30 1.03 7.72
N CYS A 297 23.38 2.25 8.25
CA CYS A 297 22.65 2.64 9.46
C CYS A 297 21.73 3.86 9.29
N LEU A 298 21.67 4.41 8.07
CA LEU A 298 20.85 5.55 7.66
C LEU A 298 20.99 6.82 8.51
N GLN A 299 22.12 6.97 9.21
CA GLN A 299 22.39 8.12 10.06
C GLN A 299 23.07 9.25 9.29
N TYR A 300 22.65 10.50 9.55
CA TYR A 300 23.24 11.72 9.00
C TYR A 300 24.60 12.07 9.64
N TYR A 301 25.55 12.52 8.81
CA TYR A 301 26.85 13.07 9.19
C TYR A 301 26.76 14.60 9.17
N TYR A 302 27.07 15.23 10.31
CA TYR A 302 27.18 16.69 10.42
C TYR A 302 28.63 17.04 10.73
N GLY A 303 29.18 18.02 10.00
CA GLY A 303 30.59 18.42 10.09
C GLY A 303 31.01 19.04 11.43
N GLU A 304 30.06 19.36 12.31
CA GLU A 304 30.30 19.86 13.65
C GLU A 304 29.60 18.99 14.70
N GLY A 305 30.23 17.87 15.08
CA GLY A 305 29.90 17.11 16.29
C GLY A 305 28.62 16.25 16.26
N LEU A 306 28.62 15.19 17.07
CA LEU A 306 27.48 14.30 17.31
C LEU A 306 26.49 14.97 18.27
N PHE A 307 25.27 15.28 17.82
CA PHE A 307 24.16 15.61 18.72
C PHE A 307 23.16 14.46 18.76
N HIS A 308 22.84 13.98 19.97
CA HIS A 308 21.80 12.99 20.19
C HIS A 308 20.42 13.66 20.04
N VAL A 309 19.45 12.95 19.47
CA VAL A 309 18.05 13.43 19.28
C VAL A 309 17.37 13.81 20.61
N GLY A 310 17.96 13.44 21.76
CA GLY A 310 17.52 13.86 23.10
C GLY A 310 17.95 15.28 23.51
N ASP A 311 19.03 15.83 22.94
CA ASP A 311 19.59 17.11 23.37
C ASP A 311 18.84 18.33 22.79
N ILE A 312 18.08 18.12 21.71
CA ILE A 312 17.15 19.13 21.17
C ILE A 312 16.05 19.49 22.21
N LYS A 313 15.66 18.56 23.08
CA LYS A 313 14.67 18.86 24.14
C LYS A 313 15.23 19.69 25.29
N LYS A 314 16.55 19.77 25.47
CA LYS A 314 17.18 20.49 26.59
C LYS A 314 17.60 21.91 26.21
N ALA A 315 18.05 22.13 24.97
CA ALA A 315 18.35 23.48 24.48
C ALA A 315 17.09 24.37 24.42
N VAL A 316 15.95 23.82 23.96
CA VAL A 316 14.69 24.57 23.89
C VAL A 316 14.08 24.89 25.27
N LYS A 317 14.47 24.17 26.34
CA LYS A 317 13.97 24.41 27.70
C LYS A 317 14.80 25.42 28.51
N GLN A 318 15.97 25.83 28.04
CA GLN A 318 16.80 26.84 28.71
C GLN A 318 16.72 28.24 28.07
N GLU A 319 16.05 28.39 26.93
CA GLU A 319 15.74 29.70 26.33
C GLU A 319 14.34 30.24 26.68
N PHE A 320 13.54 29.51 27.46
CA PHE A 320 12.27 30.00 28.00
C PHE A 320 12.10 29.68 29.49
N SER A 321 13.04 30.13 30.31
CA SER A 321 12.83 30.43 31.73
C SER A 321 13.57 31.71 32.11
#